data_AF-A0A973DE38-F1
#
_entry.id   AF-A0A973DE38-F1
#
_cell.length_a   1.000
_cell.length_b   1.000
_cell.length_c   1.000
_cell.angle_alpha   90.00
_cell.angle_beta   90.00
_cell.angle_gamma   90.00
#
_symmetry.space_group_name_H-M   'P 1'
#
loop_
_entity.id
_entity.type
_entity.pdbx_description
1 polymer ?
#
loop_
_entity_poly.entity_id
_entity_poly.type
_entity_poly.pdbx_seq_one_letter_code
_entity_poly.pdbx_strand_id
1 'polypeptide(L)'
;MSNIEKLRTKYSLSIESPFTTLINGEAFEFDALISGYGAKNGMLISTNGHFMNANRDEILTNGYGYSCFNIHGRGVTENFDETLEDWGKV
;
A
#
# COMPACT_ATOMS: atom_id res chain seq x y z
N MET A 1 19.48 -4.99 -4.31
CA MET A 1 18.45 -4.75 -3.30
C MET A 1 17.28 -4.05 -3.96
N SER A 2 16.10 -4.67 -3.92
CA SER A 2 14.87 -4.09 -4.48
C SER A 2 14.41 -2.87 -3.66
N ASN A 3 13.56 -2.05 -4.25
CA ASN A 3 12.94 -0.93 -3.53
C ASN A 3 12.16 -1.38 -2.29
N ILE A 4 11.44 -2.50 -2.40
CA ILE A 4 10.69 -3.10 -1.29
C ILE A 4 11.64 -3.54 -0.17
N GLU A 5 12.77 -4.17 -0.50
CA GLU A 5 13.78 -4.56 0.49
C GLU A 5 14.38 -3.34 1.21
N LYS A 6 14.62 -2.25 0.47
CA LYS A 6 15.10 -0.98 1.08
C LYS A 6 14.07 -0.42 2.04
N LEU A 7 12.79 -0.41 1.67
CA LEU A 7 11.70 0.07 2.53
C LEU A 7 11.54 -0.80 3.78
N ARG A 8 11.51 -2.12 3.64
CA ARG A 8 11.49 -3.08 4.75
C ARG A 8 12.65 -2.83 5.73
N THR A 9 13.86 -2.66 5.20
CA THR A 9 15.07 -2.53 6.04
C THR A 9 15.17 -1.16 6.69
N LYS A 10 14.97 -0.07 5.93
CA LYS A 10 15.13 1.30 6.43
C LYS A 10 14.07 1.67 7.46
N TYR A 11 12.82 1.26 7.22
CA TYR A 11 11.66 1.67 8.02
C TYR A 11 11.08 0.54 8.87
N SER A 12 11.69 -0.65 8.86
CA SER A 12 11.19 -1.84 9.58
C SER A 12 9.74 -2.19 9.22
N LEU A 13 9.38 -2.03 7.94
CA LEU A 13 8.00 -2.23 7.46
C LEU A 13 7.70 -3.70 7.18
N SER A 14 6.47 -4.11 7.52
CA SER A 14 5.88 -5.34 7.01
C SER A 14 5.24 -5.05 5.65
N ILE A 15 5.85 -5.56 4.58
CA ILE A 15 5.39 -5.37 3.20
C ILE A 15 5.14 -6.74 2.59
N GLU A 16 3.96 -7.02 2.06
CA GLU A 16 3.68 -8.17 1.19
C GLU A 16 3.64 -7.70 -0.26
N SER A 17 4.35 -8.36 -1.17
CA SER A 17 4.43 -7.95 -2.57
C SER A 17 4.82 -9.13 -3.48
N PRO A 18 4.04 -9.43 -4.54
CA PRO A 18 2.71 -8.87 -4.82
C PRO A 18 1.69 -9.26 -3.73
N PHE A 19 0.55 -8.58 -3.67
CA PHE A 19 -0.52 -8.91 -2.72
C PHE A 19 -1.87 -9.01 -3.43
N THR A 20 -2.61 -10.09 -3.19
CA THR A 20 -3.92 -10.33 -3.80
C THR A 20 -5.00 -10.40 -2.75
N THR A 21 -6.10 -9.68 -2.96
CA THR A 21 -7.28 -9.74 -2.09
C THR A 21 -8.57 -9.64 -2.92
N LEU A 22 -9.71 -9.86 -2.27
CA LEU A 22 -11.02 -9.76 -2.89
C LEU A 22 -11.54 -8.32 -2.79
N ILE A 23 -11.95 -7.75 -3.92
CA ILE A 23 -12.68 -6.49 -4.02
C ILE A 23 -13.99 -6.80 -4.74
N ASN A 24 -15.14 -6.55 -4.12
CA ASN A 24 -16.46 -6.87 -4.70
C ASN A 24 -16.60 -8.35 -5.10
N GLY A 25 -15.94 -9.25 -4.36
CA GLY A 25 -15.97 -10.70 -4.62
C GLY A 25 -15.03 -11.19 -5.75
N GLU A 26 -14.31 -10.29 -6.41
CA GLU A 26 -13.31 -10.64 -7.43
C GLU A 26 -11.89 -10.47 -6.89
N ALA A 27 -10.99 -11.36 -7.29
CA ALA A 27 -9.59 -11.31 -6.87
C ALA A 27 -8.81 -10.27 -7.68
N PHE A 28 -8.17 -9.33 -6.98
CA PHE A 28 -7.31 -8.31 -7.58
C PHE A 28 -5.93 -8.33 -6.96
N GLU A 29 -4.92 -8.24 -7.82
CA GLU A 29 -3.52 -8.10 -7.44
C GLU A 29 -3.15 -6.61 -7.30
N PHE A 30 -2.47 -6.29 -6.22
CA PHE A 30 -1.91 -5.00 -5.88
C PHE A 30 -0.38 -5.11 -5.88
N ASP A 31 0.29 -3.97 -6.12
CA ASP A 31 1.76 -3.91 -6.14
C ASP A 31 2.32 -4.34 -4.78
N ALA A 32 1.66 -3.92 -3.68
CA ALA A 32 1.99 -4.36 -2.33
C ALA A 32 0.85 -4.12 -1.31
N LEU A 33 0.96 -4.76 -0.15
CA LEU A 33 0.28 -4.38 1.09
C LEU A 33 1.33 -3.94 2.12
N ILE A 34 1.13 -2.80 2.77
CA ILE A 34 1.96 -2.32 3.88
C ILE A 34 1.14 -2.33 5.17
N SER A 35 1.49 -3.19 6.13
CA SER A 35 0.74 -3.33 7.39
C SER A 35 1.16 -2.29 8.44
N GLY A 36 0.24 -1.96 9.36
CA GLY A 36 0.50 -1.08 10.52
C GLY A 36 0.37 0.42 10.26
N TYR A 37 -0.10 0.81 9.08
CA TYR A 37 -0.31 2.21 8.69
C TYR A 37 -1.65 2.38 7.97
N GLY A 38 -2.23 3.57 8.07
CA GLY A 38 -3.43 4.02 7.33
C GLY A 38 -4.76 3.40 7.73
N ALA A 39 -4.83 2.08 7.78
CA ALA A 39 -6.03 1.35 8.18
C ALA A 39 -5.70 0.06 8.92
N LYS A 40 -6.73 -0.53 9.55
CA LYS A 40 -6.61 -1.73 10.38
C LYS A 40 -5.87 -2.88 9.67
N ASN A 41 -6.17 -3.12 8.39
CA ASN A 41 -5.56 -4.20 7.62
C ASN A 41 -4.34 -3.74 6.81
N GLY A 42 -3.97 -2.45 6.89
CA GLY A 42 -2.85 -1.84 6.18
C GLY A 42 -3.24 -1.03 4.94
N MET A 43 -2.22 -0.57 4.24
CA MET A 43 -2.31 0.21 3.00
C MET A 43 -2.09 -0.65 1.77
N LEU A 44 -3.10 -0.75 0.92
CA LEU A 44 -2.97 -1.32 -0.42
C LEU A 44 -2.27 -0.33 -1.35
N ILE A 45 -1.24 -0.79 -2.03
CA ILE A 45 -0.42 0.02 -2.93
C ILE A 45 -0.72 -0.41 -4.37
N SER A 46 -1.19 0.52 -5.19
CA SER A 46 -1.31 0.29 -6.63
C SER A 46 -1.19 1.60 -7.39
N THR A 47 -0.43 1.60 -8.47
CA THR A 47 -0.39 2.76 -9.39
C THR A 47 -1.70 3.00 -10.15
N ASN A 48 -2.64 2.06 -10.12
CA ASN A 48 -3.95 2.20 -10.77
C ASN A 48 -4.93 3.02 -9.93
N GLY A 49 -4.72 4.34 -9.89
CA GLY A 49 -5.57 5.26 -9.13
C GLY A 49 -7.04 5.30 -9.59
N HIS A 50 -7.31 5.00 -10.86
CA HIS A 50 -8.69 4.91 -11.36
C HIS A 50 -9.43 3.74 -10.71
N PHE A 51 -8.84 2.55 -10.68
CA PHE A 51 -9.40 1.38 -10.01
C PHE A 51 -9.59 1.62 -8.52
N MET A 52 -8.58 2.20 -7.86
CA MET A 52 -8.63 2.51 -6.43
C MET A 52 -9.78 3.44 -6.08
N ASN A 53 -9.98 4.51 -6.86
CA ASN A 53 -11.08 5.44 -6.64
C ASN A 53 -12.44 4.83 -6.96
N ALA A 54 -12.53 3.99 -8.01
CA ALA A 54 -13.77 3.31 -8.37
C ALA A 54 -14.23 2.30 -7.32
N ASN A 55 -13.29 1.68 -6.59
CA ASN A 55 -13.57 0.66 -5.57
C ASN A 55 -13.31 1.15 -4.13
N ARG A 56 -13.20 2.47 -3.94
CA ARG A 56 -12.83 3.10 -2.66
C ARG A 56 -13.66 2.59 -1.50
N ASP A 57 -14.98 2.60 -1.64
CA ASP A 57 -15.89 2.29 -0.54
C ASP A 57 -15.75 0.82 -0.09
N GLU A 58 -15.55 -0.09 -1.05
CA GLU A 58 -15.31 -1.51 -0.79
C GLU A 58 -13.95 -1.74 -0.11
N ILE A 59 -12.89 -1.09 -0.61
CA ILE A 59 -11.54 -1.15 -0.01
C ILE A 59 -11.59 -0.72 1.47
N LEU A 60 -12.23 0.41 1.75
CA LEU A 60 -12.37 0.95 3.11
C LEU A 60 -13.24 0.04 3.98
N THR A 61 -14.34 -0.51 3.43
CA THR A 61 -15.22 -1.45 4.15
C THR A 61 -14.49 -2.74 4.52
N ASN A 62 -13.59 -3.22 3.66
CA ASN A 62 -12.72 -4.36 3.91
C ASN A 62 -11.58 -4.05 4.89
N GLY A 63 -11.54 -2.84 5.46
CA GLY A 63 -10.60 -2.44 6.50
C GLY A 63 -9.22 -2.03 6.00
N TYR A 64 -9.06 -1.83 4.69
CA TYR A 64 -7.84 -1.38 4.07
C TYR A 64 -7.88 0.13 3.78
N GLY A 65 -6.72 0.77 3.85
CA GLY A 65 -6.48 2.05 3.20
C GLY A 65 -5.84 1.81 1.85
N TYR A 66 -5.70 2.86 1.04
CA TYR A 66 -5.02 2.73 -0.24
C TYR A 66 -4.16 3.94 -0.58
N SER A 67 -3.08 3.70 -1.34
CA SER A 67 -2.22 4.74 -1.86
C SER A 67 -1.80 4.44 -3.29
N CYS A 68 -1.75 5.49 -4.11
CA CYS A 68 -1.23 5.43 -5.48
C CYS A 68 0.30 5.56 -5.55
N PHE A 69 0.98 5.38 -4.41
CA PHE A 69 2.42 5.41 -4.31
C PHE A 69 3.08 4.38 -5.24
N ASN A 70 4.01 4.80 -6.08
CA ASN A 70 4.73 3.89 -6.96
C ASN A 70 5.91 3.23 -6.24
N ILE A 71 5.67 2.07 -5.61
CA ILE A 71 6.69 1.31 -4.86
C ILE A 71 7.82 0.75 -5.74
N HIS A 72 7.62 0.72 -7.06
CA HIS A 72 8.63 0.32 -8.04
C HIS A 72 9.35 1.52 -8.68
N GLY A 73 9.00 2.75 -8.30
CA GLY A 73 9.56 3.99 -8.82
C GLY A 73 11.00 4.25 -8.41
N ARG A 74 11.69 5.15 -9.14
CA ARG A 74 13.02 5.62 -8.73
C ARG A 74 12.91 6.53 -7.50
N GLY A 75 13.89 6.46 -6.60
CA GLY A 75 13.93 7.33 -5.42
C GLY A 75 12.90 6.99 -4.34
N VAL A 76 12.33 5.77 -4.33
CA VAL A 76 11.21 5.38 -3.43
C VAL A 76 11.44 5.67 -1.94
N THR A 77 12.70 5.69 -1.50
CA THR A 77 13.07 5.92 -0.10
C THR A 77 13.24 7.39 0.26
N GLU A 78 13.31 8.27 -0.75
CA GLU A 78 13.43 9.72 -0.56
C GLU A 78 12.08 10.24 -0.09
N ASN A 79 12.06 10.91 1.07
CA ASN A 79 10.87 11.49 1.70
C ASN A 79 9.72 10.49 1.98
N PHE A 80 10.01 9.19 2.04
CA PHE A 80 9.00 8.19 2.41
C PHE A 80 8.50 8.36 3.85
N ASP A 81 9.27 9.03 4.72
CA ASP A 81 8.83 9.43 6.06
C ASP A 81 7.55 10.29 6.01
N GLU A 82 7.46 11.27 5.10
CA GLU A 82 6.27 12.12 4.92
C GLU A 82 5.06 11.29 4.49
N THR A 83 5.29 10.24 3.69
CA THR A 83 4.24 9.30 3.27
C THR A 83 3.72 8.46 4.45
N LEU A 84 4.62 7.98 5.31
CA LEU A 84 4.24 7.24 6.51
C LEU A 84 3.51 8.13 7.53
N GLU A 85 3.94 9.39 7.66
CA GLU A 85 3.27 10.38 8.52
C GLU A 85 1.86 10.70 8.02
N ASP A 86 1.69 10.91 6.71
CA ASP A 86 0.39 11.15 6.08
C ASP A 86 -0.57 9.97 6.27
N TRP A 87 -0.08 8.73 6.12
CA TRP A 87 -0.91 7.54 6.38
C TRP A 87 -1.24 7.38 7.87
N GLY A 88 -0.32 7.75 8.76
CA GLY A 88 -0.46 7.55 10.20
C GLY A 88 -0.32 6.08 10.62
N LYS A 89 0.16 5.86 11.85
CA LYS A 89 0.25 4.52 12.45
C LYS A 89 -1.09 4.05 13.01
N VAL A 90 -1.31 2.73 12.94
CA VAL A 90 -2.48 2.04 13.51
C VAL A 90 -2.09 1.18 14.69
#